data_AF-A0A0G1X6V6-F1
#
_entry.id   AF-A0A0G1X6V6-F1
#
_cell.length_a   1.000
_cell.length_b   1.000
_cell.length_c   1.000
_cell.angle_alpha   90.00
_cell.angle_beta   90.00
_cell.angle_gamma   90.00
#
_symmetry.space_group_name_H-M   'P 1'
#
loop_
_entity.id
_entity.type
_entity.pdbx_description
1 polymer ?
#
loop_
_entity_poly.entity_id
_entity_poly.type
_entity_poly.pdbx_seq_one_letter_code
_entity_poly.pdbx_strand_id
1 'polypeptide(L)'
;MSTEIQFFLLSLIIQYPLTFLILLAWSFIIKGAALLRAFERKERGWFIALLLINAVGILEVYYLYTMKVAKIKEAIRVEKSEKLIKLQLELGEESRQIVAGIGKAYRPDELIGKEIIIVANLAPRALMGVESHGMLLAAGGAENPVLLTPEKKIESGAKVK
;
A
#
# COMPACT_ATOMS: atom_id res chain seq x y z
N MET A 1 3.40 23.92 -8.28
CA MET A 1 4.86 23.67 -8.30
C MET A 1 5.24 22.30 -7.73
N SER A 2 4.66 21.86 -6.61
CA SER A 2 4.93 20.51 -6.06
C SER A 2 4.37 19.36 -6.92
N THR A 3 3.21 19.53 -7.53
CA THR A 3 2.52 18.46 -8.28
C THR A 3 3.21 18.09 -9.60
N GLU A 4 3.72 19.08 -10.35
CA GLU A 4 4.42 18.86 -11.63
C GLU A 4 5.72 18.09 -11.46
N ILE A 5 6.49 18.39 -10.40
CA ILE A 5 7.72 17.67 -10.07
C ILE A 5 7.41 16.21 -9.71
N GLN A 6 6.34 15.97 -8.96
CA GLN A 6 5.92 14.61 -8.61
C GLN A 6 5.50 13.80 -9.84
N PHE A 7 4.73 14.39 -10.77
CA PHE A 7 4.35 13.72 -12.02
C PHE A 7 5.56 13.43 -12.90
N PHE A 8 6.50 14.37 -13.01
CA PHE A 8 7.73 14.18 -13.76
C PHE A 8 8.58 13.04 -13.18
N LEU A 9 8.82 13.03 -11.87
CA LEU A 9 9.57 11.95 -11.21
C LEU A 9 8.88 10.59 -11.37
N LEU A 10 7.55 10.55 -11.23
CA LEU A 10 6.78 9.33 -11.42
C LEU A 10 6.91 8.79 -12.86
N SER A 11 6.86 9.66 -13.87
CA SER A 11 7.07 9.26 -15.26
C SER A 11 8.47 8.69 -15.50
N LEU A 12 9.51 9.28 -14.88
CA LEU A 12 10.89 8.81 -15.04
C LEU A 12 11.08 7.41 -14.42
N ILE A 13 10.48 7.18 -13.25
CA ILE A 13 10.51 5.88 -12.55
C ILE A 13 9.81 4.80 -13.38
N ILE A 14 8.65 5.11 -13.97
CA ILE A 14 7.89 4.18 -14.80
C ILE A 14 8.63 3.87 -16.10
N GLN A 15 9.29 4.86 -16.69
CA GLN A 15 10.00 4.72 -17.96
C GLN A 15 11.31 3.94 -17.81
N TYR A 16 12.01 4.07 -16.67
CA TYR A 16 13.32 3.44 -16.45
C TYR A 16 13.40 2.64 -15.13
N PRO A 17 12.54 1.63 -14.91
CA PRO A 17 12.42 0.96 -13.62
C PRO A 17 13.70 0.22 -13.20
N LEU A 18 14.43 -0.35 -14.16
CA LEU A 18 15.66 -1.11 -13.88
C LEU A 18 16.81 -0.19 -13.45
N THR A 19 16.89 1.03 -14.00
CA THR A 19 17.92 2.01 -13.62
C THR A 19 17.71 2.49 -12.18
N PHE A 20 16.46 2.76 -11.79
CA PHE A 20 16.10 3.10 -10.42
C PHE A 20 16.40 1.96 -9.46
N LEU A 21 16.14 0.72 -9.86
CA LEU A 21 16.43 -0.47 -9.05
C LEU A 21 17.94 -0.64 -8.82
N ILE A 22 18.76 -0.43 -9.85
CA ILE A 22 20.23 -0.46 -9.75
C ILE A 22 20.74 0.67 -8.85
N LEU A 23 20.24 1.90 -9.03
CA LEU A 23 20.61 3.04 -8.19
C LEU A 23 20.21 2.82 -6.72
N LEU A 24 19.04 2.25 -6.47
CA LEU A 24 18.59 1.87 -5.13
C LEU A 24 19.54 0.85 -4.51
N ALA A 25 19.80 -0.27 -5.20
CA ALA A 25 20.69 -1.33 -4.74
C ALA A 25 22.10 -0.79 -4.46
N TRP A 26 22.63 0.02 -5.37
CA TRP A 26 23.92 0.71 -5.22
C TRP A 26 23.94 1.61 -3.99
N SER A 27 22.87 2.40 -3.75
CA SER A 27 22.77 3.26 -2.57
C SER A 27 22.74 2.47 -1.27
N PHE A 28 22.07 1.31 -1.24
CA PHE A 28 21.98 0.44 -0.06
C PHE A 28 23.33 -0.18 0.28
N ILE A 29 24.08 -0.63 -0.72
CA ILE A 29 25.43 -1.19 -0.54
C ILE A 29 26.36 -0.13 0.07
N ILE A 30 26.34 1.10 -0.46
CA ILE A 30 27.18 2.19 0.06
C ILE A 30 26.76 2.58 1.49
N LYS A 31 25.46 2.76 1.75
CA LYS A 31 24.95 3.12 3.08
C LYS A 31 25.27 2.05 4.11
N GLY A 32 25.13 0.76 3.74
CA GLY A 32 25.51 -0.37 4.59
C GLY A 32 27.01 -0.40 4.88
N ALA A 33 27.85 -0.21 3.87
CA ALA A 33 29.31 -0.14 4.05
C ALA A 33 29.73 1.09 4.88
N ALA A 34 29.08 2.23 4.72
CA ALA A 34 29.34 3.43 5.52
C ALA A 34 28.96 3.21 6.99
N LEU A 35 27.81 2.57 7.25
CA LEU A 35 27.37 2.23 8.60
C LEU A 35 28.30 1.21 9.27
N LEU A 36 28.72 0.18 8.52
CA LEU A 36 29.69 -0.83 9.00
C LEU A 36 31.04 -0.19 9.32
N ARG A 37 31.55 0.69 8.44
CA ARG A 37 32.80 1.42 8.68
C ARG A 37 32.70 2.38 9.86
N ALA A 38 31.57 3.06 10.04
CA ALA A 38 31.34 3.93 11.19
C ALA A 38 31.32 3.14 12.51
N PHE A 39 30.77 1.91 12.48
CA PHE A 39 30.82 0.98 13.60
C PHE A 39 32.25 0.49 13.89
N GLU A 40 32.97 0.02 12.87
CA GLU A 40 34.35 -0.46 12.99
C GLU A 40 35.31 0.63 13.50
N ARG A 41 35.11 1.89 13.08
CA ARG A 41 35.92 3.05 13.50
C ARG A 41 35.54 3.61 14.88
N LYS A 42 34.55 3.03 15.57
CA LYS A 42 33.98 3.53 16.84
C LYS A 42 33.51 4.99 16.77
N GLU A 43 33.18 5.49 15.58
CA GLU A 43 32.69 6.86 15.33
C GLU A 43 31.20 6.95 15.64
N ARG A 44 30.88 6.89 16.95
CA ARG A 44 29.49 6.86 17.46
C ARG A 44 28.60 7.97 16.90
N GLY A 45 29.14 9.17 16.68
CA GLY A 45 28.39 10.31 16.13
C GLY A 45 27.93 10.08 14.69
N TRP A 46 28.82 9.63 13.80
CA TRP A 46 28.48 9.33 12.42
C TRP A 46 27.54 8.15 12.29
N PHE A 47 27.74 7.11 13.12
CA PHE A 47 26.83 5.96 13.17
C PHE A 47 25.40 6.36 13.55
N ILE A 48 25.24 7.20 14.59
CA ILE A 48 23.94 7.71 15.01
C ILE A 48 23.32 8.62 13.94
N ALA A 49 24.10 9.52 13.33
CA ALA A 49 23.61 10.41 12.28
C ALA A 49 23.11 9.63 11.04
N LEU A 50 23.85 8.61 10.60
CA LEU A 50 23.46 7.72 9.50
C LEU A 50 22.18 6.93 9.80
N LEU A 51 22.02 6.45 11.05
CA LEU A 51 20.79 5.80 11.50
C LEU A 51 19.59 6.74 11.47
N LEU A 52 19.76 7.97 11.96
CA LEU A 52 18.68 8.96 11.98
C LEU A 52 18.26 9.35 10.55
N ILE A 53 19.21 9.59 9.64
CA ILE A 53 18.92 9.89 8.23
C ILE A 53 18.14 8.75 7.57
N ASN A 54 18.50 7.50 7.84
CA ASN A 54 17.78 6.35 7.28
C ASN A 54 16.38 6.19 7.88
N ALA A 55 16.23 6.44 9.18
CA ALA A 55 14.94 6.37 9.88
C ALA A 55 13.96 7.47 9.43
N VAL A 56 14.44 8.70 9.19
CA VAL A 56 13.62 9.80 8.67
C VAL A 56 13.02 9.45 7.30
N GLY A 57 13.80 8.83 6.41
CA GLY A 57 13.29 8.38 5.10
C GLY A 57 12.19 7.32 5.18
N ILE A 58 12.17 6.49 6.23
CA ILE A 58 11.10 5.51 6.47
C ILE A 58 9.82 6.20 6.99
N LEU A 59 9.98 7.27 7.78
CA LEU A 59 8.86 8.02 8.36
C LEU A 59 8.02 8.73 7.29
N GLU A 60 8.67 9.22 6.22
CA GLU A 60 8.01 9.81 5.07
C GLU A 60 7.09 8.81 4.34
N VAL A 61 7.51 7.55 4.22
CA VAL A 61 6.73 6.48 3.57
C VAL A 61 5.44 6.17 4.34
N TYR A 62 5.47 6.20 5.67
CA TYR A 62 4.27 5.99 6.50
C TYR A 62 3.22 7.08 6.29
N TYR A 63 3.65 8.34 6.11
CA TYR A 63 2.75 9.48 5.93
C TYR A 63 2.00 9.49 4.58
N LEU A 64 2.48 8.72 3.59
CA LEU A 64 1.89 8.65 2.26
C LEU A 64 0.64 7.77 2.20
N TYR A 65 0.46 6.85 3.15
CA TYR A 65 -0.65 5.91 3.14
C TYR A 65 -1.85 6.44 3.92
N THR A 66 -2.86 6.91 3.18
CA THR A 66 -4.14 7.29 3.77
C THR A 66 -5.04 6.06 3.87
N MET A 67 -5.31 5.63 5.11
CA MET A 67 -6.27 4.57 5.40
C MET A 67 -7.67 5.15 5.62
N LYS A 68 -8.67 4.54 4.99
CA LYS A 68 -10.09 4.92 5.12
C LYS A 68 -10.96 3.69 5.35
N VAL A 69 -12.05 3.87 6.08
CA VAL A 69 -13.14 2.89 6.13
C VAL A 69 -13.97 3.02 4.86
N ALA A 70 -14.26 1.90 4.22
CA ALA A 70 -15.04 1.84 3.00
C ALA A 70 -16.16 0.81 3.13
N LYS A 71 -17.29 1.07 2.51
CA LYS A 71 -18.43 0.15 2.50
C LYS A 71 -18.50 -0.57 1.16
N ILE A 72 -18.62 -1.89 1.19
CA ILE A 72 -18.74 -2.69 -0.04
C ILE A 72 -20.17 -2.58 -0.56
N LYS A 73 -20.34 -2.03 -1.77
CA LYS A 73 -21.63 -1.96 -2.49
C LYS A 73 -21.86 -3.19 -3.34
N GLU A 74 -20.84 -3.61 -4.06
CA GLU A 74 -20.90 -4.74 -4.98
C GLU A 74 -19.63 -5.56 -4.87
N ALA A 75 -19.78 -6.87 -5.04
CA ALA A 75 -18.68 -7.82 -5.08
C ALA A 75 -18.94 -8.83 -6.21
N ILE A 76 -17.97 -9.00 -7.10
CA ILE A 76 -18.07 -9.90 -8.26
C ILE A 76 -16.77 -10.69 -8.38
N ARG A 77 -16.86 -11.99 -8.63
CA ARG A 77 -15.67 -12.83 -8.86
C ARG A 77 -15.08 -12.52 -10.24
N VAL A 78 -13.75 -12.41 -10.32
CA VAL A 78 -13.09 -12.14 -11.61
C VAL A 78 -13.09 -13.41 -12.45
N GLU A 79 -13.65 -13.38 -13.66
CA GLU A 79 -13.79 -14.56 -14.54
C GLU A 79 -12.46 -15.30 -14.79
N LYS A 80 -11.35 -14.56 -14.86
CA LYS A 80 -10.01 -15.10 -15.11
C LYS A 80 -9.29 -15.61 -13.85
N SER A 81 -9.90 -15.54 -12.67
CA SER A 81 -9.25 -16.00 -11.44
C SER A 81 -10.23 -16.35 -10.32
N GLU A 82 -10.12 -17.57 -9.82
CA GLU A 82 -10.84 -18.00 -8.61
C GLU A 82 -10.35 -17.33 -7.32
N LYS A 83 -9.17 -16.70 -7.33
CA LYS A 83 -8.60 -16.08 -6.13
C LYS A 83 -9.01 -14.62 -5.98
N LEU A 84 -9.48 -13.98 -7.05
CA LEU A 84 -9.71 -12.54 -7.11
C LEU A 84 -11.20 -12.21 -7.06
N ILE A 85 -11.54 -11.24 -6.21
CA ILE A 85 -12.86 -10.61 -6.17
C ILE A 85 -12.68 -9.13 -6.50
N LYS A 86 -13.46 -8.65 -7.46
CA LYS A 86 -13.64 -7.24 -7.77
C LYS A 86 -14.68 -6.67 -6.81
N LEU A 87 -14.31 -5.61 -6.10
CA LEU A 87 -15.16 -4.92 -5.12
C LEU A 87 -15.41 -3.49 -5.59
N GLN A 88 -16.67 -3.06 -5.56
CA GLN A 88 -17.05 -1.66 -5.63
C GLN A 88 -17.26 -1.13 -4.22
N LEU A 89 -16.50 -0.10 -3.88
CA LEU A 89 -16.48 0.50 -2.56
C LEU A 89 -17.08 1.89 -2.63
N GLU A 90 -17.90 2.21 -1.63
CA GLU A 90 -18.32 3.57 -1.31
C GLU A 90 -17.35 4.12 -0.27
N LEU A 91 -16.96 5.39 -0.42
CA LEU A 91 -16.06 6.17 0.44
C LEU A 91 -16.68 7.56 0.66
N GLY A 92 -17.86 7.60 1.29
CA GLY A 92 -18.69 8.80 1.35
C GLY A 92 -19.30 9.10 -0.02
N GLU A 93 -18.93 10.22 -0.65
CA GLU A 93 -19.42 10.60 -1.98
C GLU A 93 -18.64 9.97 -3.14
N GLU A 94 -17.45 9.41 -2.86
CA GLU A 94 -16.62 8.78 -3.87
C GLU A 94 -16.93 7.28 -3.98
N SER A 95 -16.94 6.76 -5.21
CA SER A 95 -16.93 5.32 -5.48
C SER A 95 -15.55 4.89 -5.96
N ARG A 96 -15.13 3.69 -5.59
CA ARG A 96 -13.81 3.17 -5.94
C ARG A 96 -13.83 1.67 -6.17
N GLN A 97 -13.16 1.25 -7.23
CA GLN A 97 -12.97 -0.14 -7.57
C GLN A 97 -11.65 -0.67 -7.00
N ILE A 98 -11.70 -1.80 -6.31
CA ILE A 98 -10.50 -2.56 -5.93
C ILE A 98 -10.62 -4.02 -6.34
N VAL A 99 -9.50 -4.68 -6.52
CA VAL A 99 -9.42 -6.13 -6.75
C VAL A 99 -8.64 -6.76 -5.59
N ALA A 100 -9.27 -7.67 -4.88
CA ALA A 100 -8.70 -8.30 -3.69
C ALA A 100 -8.53 -9.81 -3.88
N GLY A 101 -7.40 -10.33 -3.41
CA GLY A 101 -7.03 -11.75 -3.45
C GLY A 101 -7.71 -12.61 -2.37
N ILE A 102 -8.98 -12.34 -2.08
CA ILE A 102 -9.72 -12.96 -0.96
C ILE A 102 -10.77 -13.99 -1.42
N GLY A 103 -10.81 -14.32 -2.72
CA GLY A 103 -11.85 -15.18 -3.30
C GLY A 103 -11.83 -16.65 -2.86
N LYS A 104 -10.77 -17.08 -2.18
CA LYS A 104 -10.71 -18.39 -1.52
C LYS A 104 -11.35 -18.41 -0.14
N ALA A 105 -11.36 -17.27 0.54
CA ALA A 105 -11.78 -17.15 1.94
C ALA A 105 -13.21 -16.60 2.09
N TYR A 106 -13.66 -15.77 1.14
CA TYR A 106 -14.97 -15.13 1.21
C TYR A 106 -15.73 -15.31 -0.09
N ARG A 107 -17.06 -15.41 0.04
CA ARG A 107 -17.98 -15.35 -1.09
C ARG A 107 -18.35 -13.90 -1.40
N PRO A 108 -18.58 -13.52 -2.66
CA PRO A 108 -18.99 -12.16 -3.00
C PRO A 108 -20.23 -11.68 -2.22
N ASP A 109 -21.23 -12.55 -2.06
CA ASP A 109 -22.48 -12.24 -1.37
C ASP A 109 -22.28 -11.86 0.10
N GLU A 110 -21.28 -12.44 0.76
CA GLU A 110 -20.98 -12.18 2.18
C GLU A 110 -20.28 -10.83 2.38
N LEU A 111 -19.68 -10.29 1.31
CA LEU A 111 -18.92 -9.05 1.37
C LEU A 111 -19.83 -7.82 1.22
N ILE A 112 -20.96 -7.95 0.52
CA ILE A 112 -21.87 -6.83 0.27
C ILE A 112 -22.38 -6.27 1.61
N GLY A 113 -22.25 -4.95 1.77
CA GLY A 113 -22.67 -4.23 2.96
C GLY A 113 -21.67 -4.24 4.12
N LYS A 114 -20.57 -5.00 4.05
CA LYS A 114 -19.51 -4.95 5.07
C LYS A 114 -18.70 -3.64 4.98
N GLU A 115 -18.27 -3.17 6.14
CA GLU A 115 -17.32 -2.07 6.29
C GLU A 115 -15.92 -2.66 6.43
N ILE A 116 -15.00 -2.21 5.59
CA ILE A 116 -13.62 -2.70 5.51
C ILE A 116 -12.64 -1.53 5.56
N ILE A 117 -11.40 -1.81 5.97
CA ILE A 117 -10.33 -0.80 5.93
C ILE A 117 -9.54 -0.95 4.62
N ILE A 118 -9.36 0.17 3.92
CA ILE A 118 -8.56 0.23 2.69
C ILE A 118 -7.48 1.29 2.77
N VAL A 119 -6.45 1.13 1.94
CA VAL A 119 -5.49 2.17 1.60
C VAL A 119 -5.98 2.91 0.35
N ALA A 120 -6.33 4.18 0.51
CA ALA A 120 -7.01 4.99 -0.51
C ALA A 120 -6.06 5.86 -1.35
N ASN A 121 -4.75 5.88 -1.09
CA ASN A 121 -3.79 6.71 -1.85
C ASN A 121 -2.78 5.88 -2.67
N LEU A 122 -3.22 4.73 -3.20
CA LEU A 122 -2.36 3.87 -4.02
C LEU A 122 -2.53 4.18 -5.51
N ALA A 123 -1.42 4.14 -6.25
CA ALA A 123 -1.45 4.21 -7.71
C ALA A 123 -2.24 3.03 -8.29
N PRO A 124 -3.02 3.23 -9.36
CA PRO A 124 -3.79 2.16 -9.99
C PRO A 124 -2.88 1.02 -10.45
N ARG A 125 -3.31 -0.22 -10.22
CA ARG A 125 -2.61 -1.41 -10.70
C ARG A 125 -3.58 -2.36 -11.37
N ALA A 126 -3.26 -2.77 -12.60
CA ALA A 126 -4.01 -3.81 -13.30
C ALA A 126 -3.67 -5.21 -12.76
N LEU A 127 -4.70 -5.97 -12.42
CA LEU A 127 -4.62 -7.37 -12.01
C LEU A 127 -5.53 -8.19 -12.92
N MET A 128 -4.93 -9.08 -13.74
CA MET A 128 -5.66 -9.92 -14.71
C MET A 128 -6.57 -9.13 -15.68
N GLY A 129 -6.17 -7.90 -16.02
CA GLY A 129 -6.93 -7.00 -16.91
C GLY A 129 -8.01 -6.16 -16.22
N VAL A 130 -8.10 -6.21 -14.89
CA VAL A 130 -9.01 -5.36 -14.09
C VAL A 130 -8.19 -4.35 -13.30
N GLU A 131 -8.55 -3.07 -13.38
CA GLU A 131 -7.87 -2.01 -12.61
C GLU A 131 -8.27 -2.05 -11.13
N SER A 132 -7.28 -1.98 -10.26
CA SER A 132 -7.46 -1.85 -8.81
C SER A 132 -6.90 -0.51 -8.34
N HIS A 133 -7.74 0.31 -7.70
CA HIS A 133 -7.39 1.64 -7.21
C HIS A 133 -7.16 1.67 -5.69
N GLY A 134 -6.74 0.56 -5.11
CA GLY A 134 -6.53 0.46 -3.67
C GLY A 134 -6.14 -0.93 -3.21
N MET A 135 -5.94 -1.04 -1.90
CA MET A 135 -5.60 -2.28 -1.23
C MET A 135 -6.47 -2.41 0.02
N LEU A 136 -7.16 -3.53 0.16
CA LEU A 136 -7.86 -3.89 1.38
C LEU A 136 -6.86 -4.44 2.41
N LEU A 137 -7.08 -4.11 3.68
CA LEU A 137 -6.29 -4.64 4.80
C LEU A 137 -6.97 -5.87 5.40
N ALA A 138 -6.16 -6.92 5.59
CA ALA A 138 -6.55 -8.14 6.25
C ALA A 138 -5.41 -8.61 7.17
N ALA A 139 -5.77 -9.19 8.31
CA ALA A 139 -4.84 -9.92 9.15
C ALA A 139 -4.56 -11.31 8.55
N GLY A 140 -3.30 -11.71 8.49
CA GLY A 140 -2.91 -13.07 8.12
C GLY A 140 -2.80 -13.95 9.37
N GLY A 141 -3.58 -15.04 9.43
CA GLY A 141 -3.50 -16.02 10.51
C GLY A 141 -4.02 -17.41 10.08
N ALA A 142 -3.28 -18.44 10.49
CA ALA A 142 -3.48 -19.90 10.34
C ALA A 142 -3.81 -20.46 8.93
N GLU A 143 -4.87 -20.00 8.25
CA GLU A 143 -5.27 -20.57 6.94
C GLU A 143 -5.92 -19.56 5.96
N ASN A 144 -6.63 -18.53 6.45
CA ASN A 144 -7.36 -17.58 5.59
C ASN A 144 -7.22 -16.12 6.07
N PRO A 145 -7.19 -15.14 5.14
CA PRO A 145 -7.13 -13.73 5.50
C PRO A 145 -8.40 -13.30 6.27
N VAL A 146 -8.23 -12.60 7.40
CA VAL A 146 -9.33 -12.04 8.19
C VAL A 146 -9.44 -10.55 7.89
N LEU A 147 -10.58 -10.09 7.36
CA LEU A 147 -10.76 -8.70 7.00
C LEU A 147 -10.74 -7.79 8.23
N LEU A 148 -10.00 -6.68 8.15
CA LEU A 148 -10.06 -5.66 9.18
C LEU A 148 -11.34 -4.84 9.00
N THR A 149 -12.13 -4.79 10.08
CA THR A 149 -13.42 -4.09 10.12
C THR A 149 -13.48 -3.24 11.38
N PRO A 150 -14.16 -2.08 11.36
CA PRO A 150 -14.36 -1.29 12.57
C PRO A 150 -15.28 -2.04 13.55
N GLU A 151 -15.01 -1.92 14.86
CA GLU A 151 -15.84 -2.56 15.90
C GLU A 151 -17.27 -2.01 15.93
N LYS A 152 -17.43 -0.72 15.61
CA LYS A 152 -18.71 -0.02 15.54
C LYS A 152 -18.91 0.49 14.12
N LYS A 153 -20.17 0.53 13.70
CA LYS A 153 -20.54 1.16 12.43
C LYS A 153 -20.08 2.60 12.41
N ILE A 154 -19.42 2.98 11.33
CA ILE A 154 -18.94 4.35 11.11
C ILE A 154 -19.31 4.78 9.69
N GLU A 155 -19.44 6.07 9.49
CA GLU A 155 -19.71 6.60 8.16
C GLU A 155 -18.60 6.20 7.17
N SER A 156 -19.03 5.88 5.96
CA SER A 156 -18.11 5.54 4.88
C SER A 156 -17.19 6.72 4.55
N GLY A 157 -15.92 6.45 4.27
CA GLY A 157 -14.91 7.47 4.01
C GLY A 157 -14.19 7.98 5.26
N ALA A 158 -14.57 7.53 6.46
CA ALA A 158 -13.90 7.90 7.71
C ALA A 158 -12.40 7.55 7.67
N LYS A 159 -11.55 8.50 8.09
CA LYS A 159 -10.09 8.32 8.13
C LYS A 159 -9.69 7.51 9.36
N VAL A 160 -8.90 6.45 9.15
CA VAL A 160 -8.31 5.65 10.23
C VAL A 160 -7.10 6.39 10.81
N LYS A 161 -6.98 6.42 12.14
CA LYS A 161 -5.91 7.09 12.89
C LYS A 161 -5.25 6.13 13.87
#